data_AF-A0A4W5LWR3-F1
#
_entry.id   AF-A0A4W5LWR3-F1
#
_cell.length_a   1.000
_cell.length_b   1.000
_cell.length_c   1.000
_cell.angle_alpha   90.00
_cell.angle_beta   90.00
_cell.angle_gamma   90.00
#
_symmetry.space_group_name_H-M   'P 1'
#
loop_
_entity.id
_entity.type
_entity.pdbx_description
1 polymer ?
#
loop_
_entity_poly.entity_id
_entity_poly.type
_entity_poly.pdbx_seq_one_letter_code
_entity_poly.pdbx_strand_id
1 'polypeptide(L)'
;VDVLQGDTFYDLVESQDVETVRSNLETDNTTSTERSFVCRFHTSKAFRLEYGNCCSILVRGRYQTVPQSPKSTPTSSPARGQSAPPVERVFLALCTPTVNHLGNSTFSSCSSSFTSLHRPDMSFSHLDESVVFYLGYSSEELIGRSWYSLLHPEDLSLSAYSHKSLSK
;
A
#
# COMPACT_ATOMS: atom_id res chain seq x y z
N VAL A 1 3.57 -2.55 -16.76
CA VAL A 1 4.64 -3.56 -16.83
C VAL A 1 4.08 -4.63 -17.74
N ASP A 2 4.83 -5.04 -18.76
CA ASP A 2 4.38 -6.17 -19.57
C ASP A 2 4.66 -7.42 -18.74
N VAL A 3 3.64 -7.96 -18.08
CA VAL A 3 3.76 -9.18 -17.28
C VAL A 3 3.85 -10.34 -18.26
N LEU A 4 5.00 -11.00 -18.31
CA LEU A 4 5.23 -12.16 -19.16
C LEU A 4 4.77 -13.43 -18.44
N GLN A 5 4.48 -14.47 -19.22
CA GLN A 5 4.15 -15.77 -18.68
C GLN A 5 5.35 -16.34 -17.92
N GLY A 6 5.26 -16.39 -16.59
CA GLY A 6 6.32 -16.87 -15.70
C GLY A 6 6.81 -15.82 -14.69
N ASP A 7 6.44 -14.56 -14.87
CA ASP A 7 6.76 -13.50 -13.90
C ASP A 7 6.01 -13.72 -12.60
N THR A 8 6.71 -13.51 -11.49
CA THR A 8 6.13 -13.55 -10.15
C THR A 8 5.69 -12.15 -9.72
N PHE A 9 4.83 -12.10 -8.71
CA PHE A 9 4.47 -10.83 -8.07
C PHE A 9 5.71 -10.03 -7.61
N TYR A 10 6.75 -10.72 -7.15
CA TYR A 10 7.97 -10.09 -6.62
C TYR A 10 8.79 -9.38 -7.70
N ASP A 11 8.68 -9.80 -8.96
CA ASP A 11 9.35 -9.13 -10.09
C ASP A 11 8.74 -7.75 -10.38
N LEU A 12 7.50 -7.52 -9.95
CA LEU A 12 6.83 -6.24 -10.07
C LEU A 12 7.20 -5.27 -8.94
N VAL A 13 7.77 -5.75 -7.84
CA VAL A 13 8.07 -4.99 -6.62
C VAL A 13 9.54 -4.54 -6.61
N GLU A 14 9.81 -3.31 -6.18
CA GLU A 14 11.18 -2.82 -5.97
C GLU A 14 11.92 -3.70 -4.95
N SER A 15 13.20 -3.99 -5.21
CA SER A 15 13.98 -4.96 -4.43
C SER A 15 14.04 -4.65 -2.93
N GLN A 16 13.99 -3.37 -2.54
CA GLN A 16 14.00 -2.98 -1.12
C GLN A 16 12.71 -3.32 -0.38
N ASP A 17 11.58 -3.50 -1.08
CA ASP A 17 10.29 -3.75 -0.46
C ASP A 17 9.90 -5.25 -0.47
N VAL A 18 10.68 -6.09 -1.15
CA VAL A 18 10.41 -7.54 -1.31
C VAL A 18 10.31 -8.26 0.03
N GLU A 19 11.20 -7.96 1.00
CA GLU A 19 11.15 -8.59 2.32
C GLU A 19 9.89 -8.22 3.11
N THR A 20 9.49 -6.94 3.04
CA THR A 20 8.25 -6.45 3.66
C THR A 20 7.02 -7.13 3.07
N VAL A 21 6.97 -7.25 1.73
CA VAL A 21 5.91 -7.97 1.03
C VAL A 21 5.88 -9.44 1.46
N ARG A 22 7.03 -10.12 1.45
CA ARG A 22 7.12 -11.53 1.82
C ARG A 22 6.61 -11.75 3.24
N SER A 23 7.06 -10.93 4.19
CA SER A 23 6.59 -10.99 5.58
C SER A 23 5.07 -10.85 5.66
N ASN A 24 4.47 -9.90 4.93
CA ASN A 24 3.03 -9.71 4.92
C ASN A 24 2.26 -10.86 4.26
N LEU A 25 2.80 -11.50 3.23
CA LEU A 25 2.13 -12.62 2.53
C LEU A 25 2.35 -13.96 3.25
N GLU A 26 3.49 -14.18 3.89
CA GLU A 26 3.83 -15.45 4.54
C GLU A 26 3.43 -15.54 6.02
N THR A 27 3.05 -14.42 6.66
CA THR A 27 2.52 -14.41 8.04
C THR A 27 1.39 -15.44 8.19
N ASP A 28 1.25 -16.07 9.37
CA ASP A 28 0.43 -17.26 9.64
C ASP A 28 -0.89 -17.35 8.82
N ASN A 29 -0.96 -18.43 8.03
CA ASN A 29 -2.02 -18.74 7.07
C ASN A 29 -3.25 -19.41 7.71
N THR A 30 -3.43 -19.27 9.03
CA THR A 30 -4.42 -20.01 9.83
C THR A 30 -5.75 -19.25 9.95
N THR A 31 -5.74 -17.93 9.80
CA THR A 31 -6.94 -17.09 9.88
C THR A 31 -7.15 -16.33 8.57
N SER A 32 -8.41 -16.23 8.12
CA SER A 32 -8.83 -15.40 6.98
C SER A 32 -8.75 -13.90 7.32
N THR A 33 -7.59 -13.45 7.81
CA THR A 33 -7.37 -12.08 8.24
C THR A 33 -7.03 -11.22 7.04
N GLU A 34 -7.65 -10.05 6.97
CA GLU A 34 -7.30 -9.01 6.01
C GLU A 34 -5.87 -8.50 6.28
N ARG A 35 -5.10 -8.30 5.21
CA ARG A 35 -3.72 -7.81 5.26
C ARG A 35 -3.60 -6.55 4.45
N SER A 36 -2.82 -5.59 4.96
CA SER A 36 -2.55 -4.34 4.26
C SER A 36 -1.10 -3.92 4.43
N PHE A 37 -0.44 -3.60 3.34
CA PHE A 37 0.93 -3.10 3.33
C PHE A 37 1.14 -2.12 2.17
N VAL A 38 2.18 -1.30 2.28
CA VAL A 38 2.62 -0.40 1.22
C VAL A 38 3.92 -0.94 0.63
N CYS A 39 4.02 -0.94 -0.69
CA CYS A 39 5.24 -1.29 -1.42
C CYS A 39 5.29 -0.54 -2.74
N ARG A 40 6.49 -0.41 -3.29
CA ARG A 40 6.74 0.24 -4.57
C ARG A 40 6.73 -0.78 -5.70
N PHE A 41 5.93 -0.50 -6.72
CA PHE A 41 5.89 -1.29 -7.95
C PHE A 41 6.71 -0.58 -9.04
N HIS A 42 7.45 -1.35 -9.83
CA HIS A 42 8.09 -0.84 -11.04
C HIS A 42 7.02 -0.30 -12.01
N THR A 43 7.23 0.88 -12.55
CA THR A 43 6.33 1.44 -13.56
C THR A 43 6.64 0.87 -14.96
N SER A 44 5.61 0.84 -15.82
CA SER A 44 5.79 0.48 -17.23
C SER A 44 6.65 1.52 -17.96
N LYS A 45 7.28 1.15 -19.08
CA LYS A 45 8.03 2.11 -19.91
C LYS A 45 7.20 3.34 -20.28
N ALA A 46 5.91 3.18 -20.57
CA ALA A 46 5.01 4.28 -20.88
C ALA A 46 4.76 5.21 -19.68
N PHE A 47 4.69 4.67 -18.46
CA PHE A 47 4.46 5.46 -17.25
C PHE A 47 5.74 6.12 -16.70
N ARG A 48 6.93 5.58 -17.02
CA ARG A 48 8.22 6.07 -16.49
C ARG A 48 8.52 7.53 -16.82
N LEU A 49 8.14 7.96 -18.02
CA LEU A 49 8.41 9.32 -18.50
C LEU A 49 7.64 10.38 -17.71
N GLU A 50 6.47 10.01 -17.17
CA GLU A 50 5.56 10.95 -16.55
C GLU A 50 5.57 10.85 -15.01
N TYR A 51 5.75 9.64 -14.47
CA TYR A 51 5.58 9.37 -13.03
C TYR A 51 6.82 8.74 -12.37
N GLY A 52 7.94 8.63 -13.09
CA GLY A 52 9.17 8.04 -12.59
C GLY A 52 9.17 6.51 -12.59
N ASN A 53 10.23 5.92 -12.04
CA ASN A 53 10.55 4.49 -12.21
C ASN A 53 9.71 3.54 -11.34
N CYS A 54 9.14 4.03 -10.25
CA CYS A 54 8.31 3.24 -9.34
C CYS A 54 7.12 4.05 -8.85
N CYS A 55 6.07 3.35 -8.42
CA CYS A 55 4.88 3.94 -7.81
C CYS A 55 4.61 3.26 -6.48
N SER A 56 4.37 4.04 -5.42
CA SER A 56 3.99 3.52 -4.11
C SER A 56 2.52 3.11 -4.12
N ILE A 57 2.26 1.84 -3.78
CA ILE A 57 0.94 1.19 -3.85
C ILE A 57 0.58 0.64 -2.47
N LEU A 58 -0.62 0.97 -1.98
CA LEU A 58 -1.28 0.28 -0.88
C LEU A 58 -1.91 -1.00 -1.43
N VAL A 59 -1.45 -2.14 -0.94
CA VAL A 59 -2.01 -3.45 -1.23
C VAL A 59 -2.85 -3.87 -0.04
N ARG A 60 -4.15 -4.10 -0.25
CA ARG A 60 -5.09 -4.55 0.79
C ARG A 60 -5.86 -5.77 0.30
N GLY A 61 -5.77 -6.88 1.01
CA GLY A 61 -6.32 -8.15 0.52
C GLY A 61 -6.41 -9.25 1.56
N ARG A 62 -6.83 -10.43 1.12
CA ARG A 62 -6.89 -11.64 1.95
C ARG A 62 -6.66 -12.90 1.11
N TYR A 63 -6.27 -13.99 1.77
CA TYR A 63 -6.19 -15.29 1.13
C TYR A 63 -7.59 -15.86 0.87
N GLN A 64 -7.83 -16.30 -0.36
CA GLN A 64 -9.02 -17.03 -0.76
C GLN A 64 -8.63 -18.40 -1.27
N THR A 65 -9.45 -19.39 -0.93
CA THR A 65 -9.29 -20.77 -1.37
C THR A 65 -10.16 -20.96 -2.61
N VAL A 66 -9.55 -21.30 -3.75
CA VAL A 66 -10.22 -21.44 -5.06
C VAL A 66 -10.18 -22.91 -5.49
N PRO A 67 -11.31 -23.50 -5.90
CA PRO A 67 -11.34 -24.84 -6.46
C PRO A 67 -10.49 -24.89 -7.74
N GLN A 68 -9.51 -25.80 -7.82
CA GLN A 68 -8.78 -25.97 -9.09
C GLN A 68 -9.74 -26.52 -10.15
N SER A 69 -9.78 -25.89 -11.32
CA SER A 69 -10.40 -26.50 -12.49
C SER A 69 -9.60 -27.75 -12.89
N PRO A 70 -10.27 -28.85 -13.31
CA PRO A 70 -9.57 -30.03 -13.79
C PRO A 70 -8.80 -29.65 -15.05
N LYS A 71 -7.48 -29.45 -14.92
CA LYS A 71 -6.59 -29.27 -16.08
C LYS A 71 -6.72 -30.51 -16.97
N SER A 72 -7.08 -30.30 -18.23
CA SER A 72 -7.10 -31.33 -19.26
C SER A 72 -5.67 -31.71 -19.64
N THR A 73 -5.07 -32.63 -18.89
CA THR A 73 -3.94 -33.45 -19.36
C THR A 73 -4.17 -34.90 -18.90
N PRO A 74 -4.51 -35.83 -19.81
CA PRO A 74 -4.59 -37.24 -19.48
C PRO A 74 -3.25 -37.89 -19.80
N THR A 75 -2.38 -38.08 -18.80
CA THR A 75 -1.36 -39.14 -18.91
C THR A 75 -1.14 -39.83 -17.57
N SER A 76 -1.66 -41.06 -17.52
CA SER A 76 -1.28 -42.22 -16.71
C SER A 76 -1.53 -42.24 -15.19
N SER A 77 -2.49 -43.12 -14.84
CA SER A 77 -2.58 -44.00 -13.66
C SER A 77 -3.49 -43.55 -12.50
N PRO A 78 -4.55 -44.32 -12.15
CA PRO A 78 -5.39 -44.02 -11.00
C PRO A 78 -4.77 -44.63 -9.73
N ALA A 79 -4.21 -43.78 -8.86
CA ALA A 79 -3.93 -44.17 -7.48
C ALA A 79 -5.19 -43.94 -6.63
N ARG A 80 -5.74 -45.01 -6.08
CA ARG A 80 -6.83 -45.00 -5.11
C ARG A 80 -6.39 -44.27 -3.84
N GLY A 81 -7.17 -43.26 -3.45
CA GLY A 81 -7.06 -42.58 -2.16
C GLY A 81 -7.80 -41.25 -2.23
N GLN A 82 -8.95 -41.15 -1.58
CA GLN A 82 -9.72 -39.91 -1.47
C GLN A 82 -8.85 -38.85 -0.79
N SER A 83 -8.21 -37.99 -1.58
CA SER A 83 -7.72 -36.69 -1.11
C SER A 83 -8.68 -35.64 -1.65
N ALA A 84 -9.05 -34.69 -0.79
CA ALA A 84 -9.91 -33.56 -1.15
C ALA A 84 -9.45 -32.93 -2.48
N PRO A 85 -10.37 -32.35 -3.29
CA PRO A 85 -9.97 -31.71 -4.55
C PRO A 85 -8.79 -30.76 -4.31
N PRO A 86 -7.78 -30.73 -5.18
CA PRO A 86 -6.64 -29.84 -4.98
C PRO A 86 -7.16 -28.40 -4.93
N VAL A 87 -6.91 -27.72 -3.82
CA VAL A 87 -7.39 -26.35 -3.60
C VAL A 87 -6.21 -25.41 -3.63
N GLU A 88 -6.29 -24.41 -4.49
CA GLU A 88 -5.25 -23.39 -4.62
C GLU A 88 -5.62 -22.21 -3.70
N ARG A 89 -4.65 -21.73 -2.92
CA ARG A 89 -4.82 -20.49 -2.15
C ARG A 89 -4.20 -19.35 -2.94
N VAL A 90 -5.01 -18.35 -3.23
CA VAL A 90 -4.58 -17.12 -3.90
C VAL A 90 -4.76 -15.94 -2.95
N PHE A 91 -3.87 -14.97 -3.01
CA PHE A 91 -4.06 -13.71 -2.31
C PHE A 91 -4.79 -12.74 -3.24
N LEU A 92 -6.04 -12.42 -2.91
CA LEU A 92 -6.83 -11.46 -3.66
C LEU A 92 -6.70 -10.09 -2.99
N ALA A 93 -6.25 -9.08 -3.74
CA ALA A 93 -5.99 -7.75 -3.23
C ALA A 93 -6.48 -6.65 -4.14
N LEU A 94 -6.83 -5.53 -3.52
CA LEU A 94 -6.98 -4.23 -4.15
C LEU A 94 -5.65 -3.47 -4.01
N CYS A 95 -5.22 -2.88 -5.11
CA CYS A 95 -3.97 -2.12 -5.21
C CYS A 95 -4.30 -0.67 -5.53
N THR A 96 -4.00 0.25 -4.61
CA THR A 96 -4.32 1.68 -4.73
C THR A 96 -3.04 2.51 -4.63
N PRO A 97 -2.71 3.37 -5.62
CA PRO A 97 -1.58 4.30 -5.49
C PRO A 97 -1.71 5.18 -4.25
N THR A 98 -0.66 5.30 -3.45
CA THR A 98 -0.68 6.04 -2.17
C THR A 98 -0.39 7.54 -2.32
N VAL A 99 0.18 7.94 -3.45
CA VAL A 99 0.59 9.32 -3.73
C VAL A 99 -0.05 9.77 -5.04
N ASN A 100 -0.66 10.95 -5.00
CA ASN A 100 -1.26 11.62 -6.17
C ASN A 100 -0.17 12.15 -7.12
N HIS A 101 0.80 11.33 -7.56
CA HIS A 101 1.65 11.71 -8.70
C HIS A 101 0.81 11.92 -9.97
N LEU A 102 -0.39 11.34 -10.01
CA LEU A 102 -1.42 11.57 -11.04
C LEU A 102 -2.09 12.96 -10.96
N GLY A 103 -1.69 13.82 -10.00
CA GLY A 103 -2.27 15.14 -9.77
C GLY A 103 -2.00 16.19 -10.86
N ASN A 104 -1.15 15.91 -11.85
CA ASN A 104 -0.91 16.84 -12.95
C ASN A 104 -1.92 16.72 -14.09
N SER A 105 -2.83 15.73 -14.09
CA SER A 105 -3.86 15.57 -15.11
C SER A 105 -5.26 15.60 -14.50
N THR A 106 -5.86 16.80 -14.56
CA THR A 106 -7.31 17.05 -14.58
C THR A 106 -8.16 16.47 -13.44
N PHE A 107 -8.16 17.09 -12.26
CA PHE A 107 -9.38 17.24 -11.43
C PHE A 107 -9.27 18.50 -10.57
N SER A 108 -9.40 19.66 -11.23
CA SER A 108 -9.61 20.94 -10.55
C SER A 108 -11.08 21.11 -10.22
N SER A 109 -11.40 21.26 -8.93
CA SER A 109 -12.29 22.33 -8.40
C SER A 109 -12.64 22.19 -6.91
N CYS A 110 -12.15 21.17 -6.20
CA CYS A 110 -12.15 21.15 -4.74
C CYS A 110 -10.96 20.32 -4.25
N SER A 111 -9.87 20.96 -3.81
CA SER A 111 -8.85 20.22 -3.08
C SER A 111 -9.47 19.79 -1.75
N SER A 112 -9.91 18.54 -1.64
CA SER A 112 -10.41 17.93 -0.40
C SER A 112 -9.31 17.66 0.63
N SER A 113 -8.20 18.39 0.50
CA SER A 113 -7.00 18.28 1.34
C SER A 113 -6.34 19.65 1.46
N PHE A 114 -5.54 19.80 2.52
CA PHE A 114 -4.61 20.90 2.71
C PHE A 114 -3.19 20.35 2.78
N THR A 115 -2.20 21.17 2.45
CA THR A 115 -0.79 20.83 2.53
C THR A 115 -0.18 21.43 3.80
N SER A 116 0.76 20.69 4.40
CA SER A 116 1.54 21.15 5.54
C SER A 116 2.99 20.72 5.41
N LEU A 117 3.90 21.54 5.93
CA LEU A 117 5.33 21.26 6.06
C LEU A 117 5.68 21.21 7.54
N HIS A 118 6.54 20.27 7.90
CA HIS A 118 6.93 20.00 9.28
C HIS A 118 8.44 19.99 9.45
N ARG A 119 8.91 20.38 10.62
CA ARG A 119 10.28 20.11 11.07
C ARG A 119 10.43 18.63 11.47
N PRO A 120 11.66 18.12 11.67
CA PRO A 120 11.89 16.74 12.09
C PRO A 120 11.26 16.34 13.44
N ASP A 121 10.80 17.29 14.25
CA ASP A 121 10.05 17.04 15.50
C ASP A 121 8.52 17.04 15.29
N MET A 122 8.08 17.03 14.03
CA MET A 122 6.69 17.17 13.58
C MET A 122 6.02 18.50 13.96
N SER A 123 6.78 19.52 14.37
CA SER A 123 6.25 20.87 14.51
C SER A 123 5.97 21.49 13.15
N PHE A 124 4.82 22.16 13.03
CA PHE A 124 4.44 22.82 11.78
C PHE A 124 5.39 23.98 11.45
N SER A 125 5.89 24.02 10.21
CA SER A 125 6.68 25.13 9.67
C SER A 125 5.88 25.98 8.69
N HIS A 126 5.00 25.35 7.90
CA HIS A 126 4.05 26.01 6.99
C HIS A 126 2.78 25.16 6.86
N LEU A 127 1.63 25.80 6.64
CA LEU A 127 0.37 25.15 6.25
C LEU A 127 -0.41 26.05 5.29
N ASP A 128 -1.24 25.43 4.44
CA ASP A 128 -2.24 26.16 3.66
C ASP A 128 -3.29 26.83 4.57
N GLU A 129 -3.75 28.02 4.21
CA GLU A 129 -4.82 28.74 4.93
C GLU A 129 -6.13 27.95 4.98
N SER A 130 -6.34 27.03 4.03
CA SER A 130 -7.54 26.19 3.96
C SER A 130 -7.67 25.22 5.14
N VAL A 131 -6.62 25.02 5.97
CA VAL A 131 -6.63 24.16 7.15
C VAL A 131 -7.77 24.49 8.12
N VAL A 132 -8.20 25.76 8.17
CA VAL A 132 -9.31 26.21 9.01
C VAL A 132 -10.62 25.46 8.71
N PHE A 133 -10.85 25.09 7.45
CA PHE A 133 -12.04 24.36 7.04
C PHE A 133 -12.00 22.88 7.47
N TYR A 134 -10.82 22.36 7.83
CA TYR A 134 -10.63 20.94 8.20
C TYR A 134 -10.47 20.75 9.71
N LEU A 135 -9.66 21.59 10.35
CA LEU A 135 -9.28 21.42 11.76
C LEU A 135 -9.86 22.51 12.68
N GLY A 136 -10.42 23.59 12.12
CA GLY A 136 -10.95 24.72 12.88
C GLY A 136 -9.89 25.67 13.47
N TYR A 137 -8.61 25.45 13.17
CA TYR A 137 -7.51 26.33 13.57
C TYR A 137 -7.01 27.14 12.37
N SER A 138 -6.53 28.35 12.60
CA SER A 138 -5.82 29.10 11.57
C SER A 138 -4.42 28.52 11.33
N SER A 139 -3.81 28.83 10.18
CA SER A 139 -2.45 28.40 9.89
C SER A 139 -1.47 29.00 10.92
N GLU A 140 -1.65 30.28 11.30
CA GLU A 140 -0.83 31.00 12.27
C GLU A 140 -0.87 30.38 13.67
N GLU A 141 -2.05 29.90 14.12
CA GLU A 141 -2.20 29.21 15.40
C GLU A 141 -1.45 27.86 15.43
N LEU A 142 -1.32 27.21 14.26
CA LEU A 142 -0.67 25.91 14.14
C LEU A 142 0.84 26.01 13.94
N ILE A 143 1.37 27.10 13.37
CA ILE A 143 2.82 27.26 13.19
C ILE A 143 3.56 27.09 14.52
N GLY A 144 4.58 26.22 14.52
CA GLY A 144 5.40 25.92 15.69
C GLY A 144 4.79 24.90 16.67
N ARG A 145 3.48 24.61 16.56
CA ARG A 145 2.83 23.56 17.36
C ARG A 145 3.22 22.18 16.81
N SER A 146 3.38 21.20 17.69
CA SER A 146 3.63 19.81 17.27
C SER A 146 2.35 19.16 16.76
N TRP A 147 2.40 18.49 15.61
CA TRP A 147 1.27 17.71 15.08
C TRP A 147 0.75 16.66 16.08
N TYR A 148 1.64 16.08 16.91
CA TYR A 148 1.26 15.14 17.97
C TYR A 148 0.25 15.72 18.97
N SER A 149 0.21 17.05 19.15
CA SER A 149 -0.75 17.69 20.04
C SER A 149 -2.18 17.79 19.48
N LEU A 150 -2.38 17.40 18.21
CA LEU A 150 -3.68 17.31 17.55
C LEU A 150 -4.18 15.87 17.45
N LEU A 151 -3.33 14.89 17.73
CA LEU A 151 -3.69 13.47 17.61
C LEU A 151 -4.51 12.99 18.81
N HIS A 152 -5.41 12.05 18.52
CA HIS A 152 -6.05 11.28 19.57
C HIS A 152 -4.99 10.47 20.33
N PRO A 153 -5.09 10.35 21.68
CA PRO A 153 -4.08 9.65 22.48
C PRO A 153 -3.79 8.22 22.05
N GLU A 154 -4.81 7.51 21.54
CA GLU A 154 -4.68 6.12 21.07
C GLU A 154 -3.79 6.01 19.81
N ASP A 155 -3.72 7.06 18.99
CA ASP A 155 -2.96 7.07 17.74
C ASP A 155 -1.50 7.50 17.91
N LEU A 156 -1.12 8.02 19.09
CA LEU A 156 0.22 8.53 19.35
C LEU A 156 1.30 7.46 19.17
N SER A 157 1.04 6.24 19.66
CA SER A 157 2.00 5.14 19.62
C SER A 157 2.32 4.71 18.18
N LEU A 158 1.28 4.46 17.38
CA LEU A 158 1.39 4.10 15.98
C LEU A 158 2.05 5.23 15.16
N SER A 159 1.62 6.47 15.39
CA SER A 159 2.16 7.64 14.69
C SER A 159 3.63 7.89 15.01
N ALA A 160 4.05 7.70 16.26
CA ALA A 160 5.45 7.80 16.67
C ALA A 160 6.31 6.68 16.06
N TYR A 161 5.79 5.46 15.98
CA TYR A 161 6.46 4.36 15.30
C TYR A 161 6.68 4.67 13.81
N SER A 162 5.63 5.12 13.11
CA SER A 162 5.70 5.51 11.71
C SER A 162 6.68 6.67 11.48
N HIS A 163 6.62 7.72 12.30
CA HIS A 163 7.55 8.84 12.20
C HIS A 163 9.01 8.42 12.35
N LYS A 164 9.34 7.53 13.31
CA LYS A 164 10.70 6.98 13.46
C LYS A 164 11.20 6.19 12.24
N SER A 165 10.29 5.68 11.40
CA SER A 165 10.68 5.00 10.18
C SER A 165 11.10 5.96 9.06
N LEU A 166 10.71 7.24 9.15
CA LEU A 166 11.08 8.29 8.19
C LEU A 166 12.47 8.90 8.45
N SER A 167 13.03 8.69 9.65
CA SER A 167 14.34 9.23 10.05
C SER A 167 15.49 8.23 9.93
N LYS A 168 15.25 7.10 9.24
CA LYS A 168 16.26 6.09 8.90
C LYS A 168 16.73 6.28 7.47
#